data_AF-A0A3B1BZY0-F1
#
_entry.id   AF-A0A3B1BZY0-F1
#
_cell.length_a   1.000
_cell.length_b   1.000
_cell.length_c   1.000
_cell.angle_alpha   90.00
_cell.angle_beta   90.00
_cell.angle_gamma   90.00
#
_symmetry.space_group_name_H-M   'P 1'
#
loop_
_entity.id
_entity.type
_entity.pdbx_description
1 polymer ?
#
loop_
_entity_poly.entity_id
_entity_poly.type
_entity_poly.pdbx_seq_one_letter_code
_entity_poly.pdbx_strand_id
1 'polypeptide(L)' 'EILDPKKGKVYDCKLWVENGKLQVRGYVLFFHRTQEWLRYDGDI' A
#
# COMPACT_ATOMS: atom_id res chain seq x y z
N GLU A 1 -6.96 -6.86 -1.10
CA GLU A 1 -7.75 -5.61 -1.07
C GLU A 1 -7.24 -4.69 0.04
N ILE A 2 -7.46 -3.37 -0.04
CA ILE A 2 -7.03 -2.36 0.93
C ILE A 2 -8.11 -1.28 1.15
N LEU A 3 -8.34 -0.88 2.41
CA LEU A 3 -9.27 0.19 2.78
C LEU A 3 -8.59 1.57 2.70
N ASP A 4 -9.20 2.52 2.00
CA ASP A 4 -8.92 3.96 2.13
C ASP A 4 -9.84 4.54 3.22
N PRO A 5 -9.33 4.82 4.44
CA PRO A 5 -10.16 5.31 5.54
C PRO A 5 -10.67 6.73 5.30
N LYS A 6 -10.03 7.53 4.44
CA LYS A 6 -10.48 8.89 4.12
C LYS A 6 -11.71 8.86 3.21
N LYS A 7 -11.82 7.86 2.34
CA LYS A 7 -12.93 7.71 1.38
C LYS A 7 -13.96 6.66 1.77
N GLY A 8 -13.64 5.78 2.73
CA GLY A 8 -14.48 4.64 3.09
C GLY A 8 -14.63 3.61 1.98
N LYS A 9 -13.62 3.48 1.09
CA LYS A 9 -13.67 2.59 -0.08
C LYS A 9 -12.59 1.52 0.00
N VAL A 10 -12.92 0.33 -0.51
CA VAL A 10 -11.99 -0.80 -0.63
C VAL A 10 -11.51 -0.89 -2.08
N TYR A 11 -10.22 -1.16 -2.25
CA TYR A 11 -9.55 -1.23 -3.55
C TYR A 11 -8.78 -2.53 -3.71
N ASP A 12 -8.70 -3.04 -4.94
CA ASP A 12 -7.74 -4.08 -5.29
C ASP A 12 -6.32 -3.61 -5.01
N CYS A 13 -5.46 -4.52 -4.57
CA CYS A 13 -4.09 -4.18 -4.23
C CYS A 13 -3.08 -5.25 -4.63
N LYS A 14 -1.84 -4.80 -4.88
CA LYS A 14 -0.66 -5.64 -5.03
C LYS A 14 0.40 -5.19 -4.03
N LEU A 15 1.01 -6.17 -3.36
CA LEU A 15 2.04 -5.98 -2.34
C LEU A 15 3.31 -6.70 -2.79
N TRP A 16 4.46 -6.04 -2.65
CA TRP A 16 5.77 -6.68 -2.85
C TRP A 16 6.84 -5.97 -2.03
N VAL A 17 7.95 -6.65 -1.79
CA VAL A 17 9.12 -6.06 -1.13
C VAL A 17 10.13 -5.67 -2.21
N GLU A 18 10.64 -4.45 -2.13
CA GLU A 18 11.64 -3.92 -3.04
C GLU A 18 12.61 -3.04 -2.25
N ASN A 19 13.91 -3.32 -2.34
CA ASN A 19 14.96 -2.60 -1.61
C ASN A 19 14.69 -2.48 -0.10
N GLY A 20 14.16 -3.54 0.52
CA GLY A 20 13.85 -3.58 1.95
C GLY A 20 12.61 -2.79 2.37
N LYS A 21 11.90 -2.14 1.44
CA LYS A 21 10.66 -1.40 1.69
C LYS A 21 9.45 -2.19 1.19
N LEU A 22 8.33 -2.08 1.89
CA LEU A 22 7.07 -2.67 1.44
C LEU A 22 6.41 -1.72 0.45
N GLN A 23 6.22 -2.19 -0.77
CA GLN A 23 5.50 -1.49 -1.82
C GLN A 23 4.02 -1.86 -1.74
N VAL A 24 3.17 -0.86 -1.49
CA VAL A 24 1.72 -1.03 -1.37
C VAL A 24 1.05 -0.32 -2.54
N ARG A 25 0.57 -1.09 -3.53
CA ARG A 25 -0.12 -0.54 -4.69
C ARG A 25 -1.61 -0.79 -4.64
N GLY A 26 -2.42 0.28 -4.69
CA GLY A 26 -3.87 0.21 -4.86
C GLY A 26 -4.28 0.53 -6.31
N TYR A 27 -5.37 -0.08 -6.77
CA TYR A 27 -5.91 0.07 -8.13
C TYR A 27 -7.32 0.69 -8.12
N VAL A 28 -7.58 1.52 -9.13
CA VAL A 28 -8.92 2.00 -9.50
C VAL A 28 -9.05 1.89 -11.01
N LEU A 29 -9.79 0.89 -11.50
CA LEU A 29 -9.81 0.52 -12.92
C LEU A 29 -8.36 0.33 -13.42
N PHE A 30 -7.91 1.11 -14.41
CA PHE A 30 -6.56 1.06 -14.95
C PHE A 30 -5.58 2.05 -14.28
N PHE A 31 -6.06 2.89 -13.37
CA PHE A 31 -5.20 3.77 -12.58
C PHE A 31 -4.65 3.04 -11.37
N HIS A 32 -3.42 3.38 -10.97
CA HIS A 32 -2.80 2.82 -9.78
C HIS A 32 -1.97 3.87 -9.04
N ARG A 33 -1.87 3.70 -7.72
CA ARG A 33 -0.95 4.45 -6.87
C ARG A 33 -0.15 3.48 -6.02
N THR A 34 1.16 3.68 -5.96
CA THR A 34 2.07 2.93 -5.08
C THR A 34 2.48 3.82 -3.90
N GLN A 35 2.57 3.24 -2.71
CA GLN A 35 3.12 3.85 -1.50
C GLN A 35 4.25 2.98 -0.98
N GLU A 36 5.35 3.60 -0.55
CA GLU A 36 6.43 2.90 0.15
C GLU A 36 6.17 2.93 1.66
N TRP A 37 6.16 1.77 2.30
CA TRP A 37 6.09 1.65 3.75
C TRP A 37 7.45 1.18 4.26
N LEU A 38 8.01 1.98 5.17
CA LEU A 38 9.24 1.63 5.88
C LEU A 38 8.92 0.53 6.90
N ARG A 39 9.83 -0.44 7.02
CA ARG A 39 9.74 -1.44 8.07
C ARG A 39 9.88 -0.73 9.42
N TYR A 40 9.03 -1.10 10.37
CA TYR A 40 9.19 -0.66 11.75
C TYR A 40 10.20 -1.57 12.46
N ASP A 41 11.23 -0.96 13.05
CA ASP A 41 12.36 -1.68 13.66
C ASP A 41 12.13 -2.02 15.16
N GLY A 42 11.01 -1.58 15.74
CA GLY A 42 10.63 -1.94 17.11
C GLY A 42 11.04 -0.95 18.20
N ASP A 43 11.79 0.10 17.85
CA ASP A 43 12.15 1.17 18.78
C ASP A 43 10.95 2.11 19.00
N ILE A 44 10.59 2.35 20.27
CA ILE A 44 9.51 3.24 20.71
C ILE A 44 10.12 4.48 21.35
#